data_AF-A0A1X7IY33-F1
#
_entry.id   AF-A0A1X7IY33-F1
#
_cell.length_a   1.000
_cell.length_b   1.000
_cell.length_c   1.000
_cell.angle_alpha   90.00
_cell.angle_beta   90.00
_cell.angle_gamma   90.00
#
_symmetry.space_group_name_H-M   'P 1'
#
loop_
_entity.id
_entity.type
_entity.pdbx_description
1 polymer ?
#
loop_
_entity_poly.entity_id
_entity_poly.type
_entity_poly.pdbx_seq_one_letter_code
_entity_poly.pdbx_strand_id
1 'polypeptide(L)' 'MHENDWHPADVVAALHKRGTSMARVSREAGLASSTLANTLKRPWPRGEWLIAI' A
#
# COMPACT_ATOMS: atom_id res chain seq x y z
N MET A 1 2.21 21.46 -10.42
CA MET A 1 2.66 20.22 -11.08
C MET A 1 3.74 19.65 -10.19
N HIS A 2 3.40 18.67 -9.36
CA HIS A 2 4.40 17.89 -8.62
C HIS A 2 4.28 16.47 -9.16
N GLU A 3 5.28 16.16 -9.97
CA GLU A 3 5.51 14.92 -10.67
C GLU A 3 6.03 13.88 -9.66
N ASN A 4 5.50 12.65 -9.76
CA ASN A 4 6.04 11.41 -9.16
C ASN A 4 5.51 10.90 -7.81
N ASP A 5 4.37 11.38 -7.31
CA ASP A 5 3.62 10.63 -6.29
C ASP A 5 2.84 9.51 -6.98
N TRP A 6 3.26 8.25 -6.78
CA TRP A 6 2.42 7.10 -7.12
C TRP A 6 1.05 7.33 -6.51
N HIS A 7 0.00 7.40 -7.33
CA HIS A 7 -1.33 7.58 -6.76
C HIS A 7 -1.63 6.35 -5.88
N PRO A 8 -2.31 6.55 -4.73
CA PRO A 8 -2.79 5.46 -3.89
C PRO A 8 -3.49 4.36 -4.69
N ALA A 9 -4.24 4.75 -5.72
CA ALA A 9 -4.93 3.86 -6.63
C ALA A 9 -3.97 3.02 -7.50
N ASP A 10 -2.84 3.59 -7.95
CA ASP A 10 -1.84 2.87 -8.74
C ASP A 10 -1.11 1.81 -7.89
N VAL A 11 -0.84 2.11 -6.60
CA VAL A 11 -0.29 1.12 -5.66
C VAL A 11 -1.26 -0.05 -5.47
N VAL A 12 -2.55 0.22 -5.27
CA VAL A 12 -3.58 -0.83 -5.14
C VAL A 12 -3.75 -1.60 -6.44
N ALA A 13 -3.70 -0.93 -7.59
CA ALA A 13 -3.76 -1.58 -8.89
C ALA A 13 -2.54 -2.46 -9.16
N ALA A 14 -1.34 -2.04 -8.77
CA ALA A 14 -0.12 -2.84 -8.87
C ALA A 14 -0.20 -4.10 -7.97
N LEU A 15 -0.71 -3.97 -6.76
CA LEU A 15 -0.98 -5.10 -5.86
C LEU A 15 -1.97 -6.08 -6.50
N HIS A 16 -3.09 -5.57 -7.01
CA HIS A 16 -4.10 -6.39 -7.71
C HIS A 16 -3.53 -7.07 -8.96
N LYS A 17 -2.68 -6.39 -9.73
CA LYS A 17 -1.97 -6.99 -10.87
C LYS A 17 -1.03 -8.13 -10.45
N ARG A 18 -0.42 -8.06 -9.26
CA ARG A 18 0.34 -9.16 -8.66
C ARG A 18 -0.53 -10.24 -8.00
N GLY A 19 -1.86 -10.13 -8.04
CA GLY A 19 -2.77 -11.07 -7.37
C GLY A 19 -2.79 -10.95 -5.85
N THR A 20 -2.29 -9.84 -5.33
CA THR A 20 -2.29 -9.51 -3.89
C THR A 20 -3.19 -8.30 -3.65
N SER A 21 -3.64 -8.10 -2.41
CA SER A 21 -4.47 -6.92 -2.07
C SER A 21 -3.95 -6.33 -0.78
N MET A 22 -4.17 -5.02 -0.58
CA MET A 22 -3.81 -4.39 0.69
C MET A 22 -4.42 -5.12 1.90
N ALA A 23 -5.65 -5.62 1.77
CA ALA A 23 -6.28 -6.39 2.84
C ALA A 23 -5.53 -7.70 3.14
N ARG A 24 -5.02 -8.38 2.11
CA ARG A 24 -4.22 -9.60 2.26
C ARG A 24 -2.85 -9.31 2.89
N VAL A 25 -2.13 -8.33 2.35
CA VAL A 25 -0.80 -7.91 2.88
C VAL A 25 -0.92 -7.44 4.34
N SER A 26 -2.00 -6.70 4.65
CA SER A 26 -2.31 -6.29 6.02
C SER A 26 -2.54 -7.48 6.95
N ARG A 27 -3.31 -8.49 6.52
CA ARG A 27 -3.54 -9.71 7.31
C ARG A 27 -2.27 -10.52 7.50
N GLU A 28 -1.44 -10.61 6.47
CA GLU A 28 -0.18 -11.35 6.48
C GLU A 28 0.84 -10.70 7.41
N ALA A 29 0.85 -9.37 7.49
CA ALA A 29 1.66 -8.62 8.43
C ALA A 29 1.04 -8.46 9.84
N GLY A 30 -0.15 -9.00 10.09
CA GLY A 30 -0.84 -8.86 11.37
C GLY A 30 -1.30 -7.43 11.69
N LEU A 31 -1.41 -6.57 10.68
CA LEU A 31 -1.82 -5.18 10.81
C LEU A 31 -3.31 -5.02 10.49
N ALA A 32 -3.93 -3.98 11.07
CA ALA A 32 -5.28 -3.58 10.69
C ALA A 32 -5.28 -2.99 9.27
N SER A 33 -6.28 -3.32 8.46
CA SER A 33 -6.38 -2.85 7.06
C SER A 33 -6.43 -1.33 6.94
N SER A 34 -6.89 -0.65 7.99
CA SER A 34 -6.85 0.80 8.12
C SER A 34 -5.43 1.37 8.29
N THR A 35 -4.53 0.63 8.92
CA THR A 35 -3.12 1.02 9.11
C THR A 35 -2.37 1.03 7.78
N LEU A 36 -2.59 0.01 6.96
CA LEU A 36 -1.98 -0.07 5.63
C LEU A 36 -2.63 0.90 4.63
N ALA A 37 -3.94 1.15 4.74
CA ALA A 37 -4.59 2.18 3.92
C ALA A 37 -4.10 3.60 4.28
N ASN A 38 -3.75 3.84 5.55
CA ASN A 38 -3.14 5.11 5.97
C ASN A 38 -1.72 5.32 5.44
N THR A 39 -1.02 4.26 5.03
CA THR A 39 0.31 4.35 4.40
C THR A 39 0.27 5.17 3.12
N LEU A 40 -0.84 5.09 2.39
CA LEU A 40 -1.03 5.82 1.13
C LEU A 40 -1.43 7.29 1.34
N LYS A 41 -1.87 7.65 2.54
CA LYS A 41 -2.29 9.02 2.90
C LYS A 41 -1.22 9.79 3.66
N ARG A 42 -0.33 9.08 4.35
CA ARG A 42 0.73 9.65 5.17
C ARG A 42 1.98 8.81 5.00
N PRO A 43 3.15 9.42 4.74
CA PRO A 43 4.40 8.68 4.55
C PRO A 43 4.64 7.78 5.75
N TRP A 44 4.55 6.48 5.52
CA TRP A 44 4.78 5.46 6.54
C TRP A 44 5.77 4.44 5.97
N PRO A 45 7.07 4.67 6.16
CA PRO A 45 8.12 3.90 5.49
C PRO A 45 8.00 2.39 5.73
N ARG A 46 7.61 1.97 6.93
CA ARG A 46 7.45 0.53 7.24
C ARG A 46 6.31 -0.12 6.46
N GLY A 47 5.21 0.61 6.25
CA GLY A 47 4.12 0.11 5.44
C GLY A 47 4.47 0.14 3.97
N GLU A 48 5.11 1.20 3.50
CA GLU A 48 5.61 1.27 2.13
C GLU A 48 6.53 0.10 1.84
N TRP A 49 7.44 -0.28 2.73
CA TRP A 49 8.29 -1.46 2.55
C TRP A 49 7.53 -2.79 2.53
N LEU A 50 6.34 -2.83 3.13
CA LEU A 50 5.49 -4.01 3.20
C LEU A 50 4.67 -4.22 1.92
N ILE A 51 4.35 -3.13 1.22
CA ILE A 51 3.64 -3.11 -0.07
C ILE A 51 4.57 -2.75 -1.24
N ALA A 52 5.81 -2.34 -1.00
CA ALA A 52 6.85 -2.13 -1.99
C ALA A 52 7.33 -3.51 -2.41
N ILE A 53 7.15 -3.76 -3.68
CA ILE A 53 7.23 -5.05 -4.33
C ILE A 53 8.33 -5.10 -5.37
#